data_AF-A0A3Q9G9U8-F1
#
_entry.id   AF-A0A3Q9G9U8-F1
#
_cell.length_a   1.000
_cell.length_b   1.000
_cell.length_c   1.000
_cell.angle_alpha   90.00
_cell.angle_beta   90.00
_cell.angle_gamma   90.00
#
_symmetry.space_group_name_H-M   'P 1'
#
loop_
_entity.id
_entity.type
_entity.pdbx_description
1 polymer ?
#
loop_
_entity_poly.entity_id
_entity_poly.type
_entity_poly.pdbx_seq_one_letter_code
_entity_poly.pdbx_strand_id
1 'polypeptide(L)'
;MDLINKVLVSENYVFIALVFVGVFILWFLPAMLALIFNRKQFKLILLACIPAGLSFIAWGGVLVWAISGRAVAKYTSKVDTENSKTP
;
A
#
# COMPACT_ATOMS: atom_id res chain seq x y z
N MET A 1 -10.14 -20.11 -18.39
CA MET A 1 -11.21 -20.37 -17.40
C MET A 1 -11.06 -21.75 -16.77
N ASP A 2 -10.66 -22.77 -17.53
CA ASP A 2 -10.50 -24.15 -17.03
C ASP A 2 -9.50 -24.32 -15.89
N LEU A 3 -8.36 -23.61 -15.91
CA LEU A 3 -7.37 -23.67 -14.84
C LEU A 3 -7.91 -23.12 -13.51
N ILE A 4 -8.71 -22.05 -13.56
CA ILE A 4 -9.31 -21.42 -12.38
C ILE A 4 -10.38 -22.34 -11.80
N ASN A 5 -11.22 -22.94 -12.64
CA ASN A 5 -12.20 -23.95 -12.22
C ASN A 5 -11.51 -25.19 -11.64
N LYS A 6 -10.42 -25.67 -12.25
CA LYS A 6 -9.68 -26.82 -11.76
C LYS A 6 -8.98 -26.56 -10.41
N VAL A 7 -8.54 -25.32 -10.17
CA VAL A 7 -7.97 -24.90 -8.88
C VAL A 7 -9.05 -24.65 -7.81
N LEU A 8 -10.22 -24.15 -8.18
CA LEU A 8 -11.34 -23.92 -7.24
C LEU A 8 -12.11 -25.21 -6.89
N VAL A 9 -12.17 -26.17 -7.81
CA VAL A 9 -12.80 -27.51 -7.62
C VAL A 9 -11.79 -28.52 -7.05
N SER A 10 -10.51 -28.17 -7.01
CA SER A 10 -9.49 -28.95 -6.31
C SER A 10 -9.85 -29.03 -4.83
N GLU A 11 -9.99 -30.24 -4.28
CA GLU A 11 -10.18 -30.50 -2.83
C GLU A 11 -8.96 -30.05 -1.98
N ASN A 12 -7.95 -29.44 -2.61
CA ASN A 12 -6.79 -28.90 -1.96
C ASN A 12 -7.04 -27.49 -1.43
N TYR A 13 -7.78 -27.41 -0.32
CA TYR A 13 -8.06 -26.16 0.41
C TYR A 13 -6.79 -25.40 0.81
N VAL A 14 -5.68 -26.11 1.04
CA VAL A 14 -4.39 -25.48 1.37
C VAL A 14 -3.90 -24.60 0.23
N PHE A 15 -4.03 -25.08 -1.01
CA PHE A 15 -3.60 -24.32 -2.18
C PHE A 15 -4.46 -23.08 -2.40
N ILE A 16 -5.79 -23.21 -2.25
CA ILE A 16 -6.73 -22.09 -2.32
C ILE A 16 -6.41 -21.06 -1.22
N ALA A 17 -6.22 -21.51 0.02
CA ALA A 17 -5.85 -20.63 1.13
C ALA A 17 -4.53 -19.90 0.86
N LEU A 18 -3.52 -20.58 0.33
CA LEU A 18 -2.22 -19.98 0.00
C LEU A 18 -2.34 -18.92 -1.10
N VAL A 19 -3.14 -19.17 -2.14
CA VAL A 19 -3.43 -18.18 -3.18
C VAL A 19 -4.13 -16.96 -2.60
N PHE A 20 -5.16 -17.17 -1.77
CA PHE A 20 -5.85 -16.07 -1.09
C PHE A 20 -4.91 -15.25 -0.21
N VAL A 21 -4.06 -15.90 0.58
CA VAL A 21 -3.04 -15.22 1.41
C VAL A 21 -2.05 -14.45 0.53
N GLY A 22 -1.58 -15.03 -0.56
CA GLY A 22 -0.70 -14.35 -1.51
C GLY A 22 -1.34 -13.10 -2.12
N VAL A 23 -2.61 -13.21 -2.53
CA VAL A 23 -3.40 -12.07 -3.02
C VAL A 23 -3.60 -11.03 -1.91
N PHE A 24 -3.88 -11.45 -0.68
CA PHE A 24 -4.05 -10.54 0.46
C PHE A 24 -2.78 -9.75 0.76
N ILE A 25 -1.62 -10.43 0.77
CA ILE A 25 -0.32 -9.79 1.00
C ILE A 25 0.00 -8.82 -0.14
N LEU A 26 -0.24 -9.20 -1.39
CA LEU A 26 -0.04 -8.32 -2.54
C LEU A 26 -0.99 -7.11 -2.48
N TRP A 27 -2.25 -7.33 -2.11
CA TRP A 27 -3.25 -6.28 -1.95
C TRP A 27 -2.87 -5.29 -0.84
N PHE A 28 -2.32 -5.77 0.27
CA PHE A 28 -1.87 -4.97 1.40
C PHE A 28 -0.41 -4.46 1.31
N LEU A 29 0.33 -4.82 0.26
CA LEU A 29 1.71 -4.40 0.04
C LEU A 29 1.93 -2.88 0.12
N PRO A 30 1.09 -2.01 -0.49
CA PRO A 30 1.26 -0.57 -0.39
C PRO A 30 1.05 -0.04 1.04
N ALA A 31 0.14 -0.65 1.79
CA ALA A 31 -0.09 -0.30 3.19
C ALA A 31 1.10 -0.72 4.09
N MET A 32 1.74 -1.85 3.79
CA MET A 32 2.94 -2.30 4.48
C MET A 32 4.13 -1.37 4.22
N LEU A 33 4.32 -0.91 2.98
CA LEU A 33 5.32 0.11 2.65
C LEU A 33 5.05 1.42 3.40
N ALA A 34 3.79 1.89 3.42
CA ALA A 34 3.42 3.11 4.13
C ALA A 34 3.72 3.06 5.64
N LEU A 35 3.54 1.90 6.26
CA LEU A 35 3.81 1.68 7.69
C LEU A 35 5.30 1.89 8.01
N ILE A 36 6.19 1.44 7.11
CA ILE A 36 7.65 1.58 7.25
C ILE A 36 8.10 3.02 6.97
N PHE A 37 7.53 3.67 5.95
CA PHE A 37 7.98 5.00 5.51
C PHE A 37 7.49 6.15 6.40
N ASN A 38 6.27 6.10 6.94
CA ASN A 38 5.79 7.08 7.94
C ASN A 38 4.45 6.65 8.61
N ARG A 39 4.45 6.30 9.91
CA ARG A 39 3.20 5.96 10.65
C ARG A 39 2.11 7.05 10.57
N LYS A 40 2.48 8.32 10.38
CA LYS A 40 1.51 9.43 10.30
C LYS A 40 0.70 9.44 9.00
N GLN A 41 1.30 9.01 7.88
CA GLN A 41 0.65 8.98 6.57
C GLN A 41 -0.01 7.62 6.28
N PHE A 42 0.26 6.60 7.11
CA PHE A 42 -0.34 5.28 7.04
C PHE A 42 -1.88 5.33 6.97
N LYS A 43 -2.54 6.18 7.76
CA LYS A 43 -4.02 6.30 7.75
C LYS A 43 -4.56 6.71 6.37
N LEU A 44 -3.86 7.59 5.65
CA LEU A 44 -4.29 8.04 4.33
C LEU A 44 -4.08 6.96 3.28
N ILE A 45 -2.95 6.25 3.33
CA ILE A 45 -2.66 5.14 2.42
C ILE A 45 -3.58 3.95 2.69
N LEU A 46 -3.93 3.68 3.94
CA LEU A 46 -4.89 2.64 4.31
C LEU A 46 -6.30 2.95 3.80
N LEU A 47 -6.73 4.21 3.90
CA LEU A 47 -8.00 4.67 3.32
C LEU A 47 -7.99 4.59 1.79
N ALA A 48 -6.86 4.92 1.15
CA ALA A 48 -6.67 4.79 -0.29
C ALA A 48 -6.51 3.33 -0.75
N CYS A 49 -6.20 2.40 0.15
CA CYS A 49 -6.13 0.98 -0.15
C CYS A 49 -7.51 0.40 -0.50
N ILE A 50 -8.58 0.91 0.13
CA ILE A 50 -9.97 0.50 -0.15
C ILE A 50 -10.35 0.76 -1.63
N PRO A 51 -10.18 1.98 -2.20
CA PRO A 51 -10.39 2.23 -3.63
C PRO A 51 -9.26 1.67 -4.52
N ALA A 52 -8.02 1.54 -4.03
CA ALA A 52 -6.93 0.95 -4.80
C ALA A 52 -7.11 -0.55 -5.07
N GLY A 53 -7.82 -1.25 -4.19
CA GLY A 53 -8.25 -2.63 -4.43
C GLY A 53 -9.18 -2.81 -5.63
N LEU A 54 -9.82 -1.72 -6.10
CA LEU A 54 -10.70 -1.72 -7.26
C LEU A 54 -10.00 -1.29 -8.57
N SER A 55 -8.77 -0.76 -8.50
CA SER A 55 -8.11 -0.22 -9.70
C SER A 55 -6.57 -0.26 -9.64
N PHE A 56 -5.96 -0.85 -10.68
CA PHE A 56 -4.50 -0.95 -10.85
C PHE A 56 -3.79 0.41 -10.85
N ILE A 57 -4.43 1.46 -11.39
CA ILE A 57 -3.87 2.82 -11.43
C ILE A 57 -3.80 3.43 -10.03
N ALA A 58 -4.87 3.27 -9.25
CA ALA A 58 -4.87 3.70 -7.86
C ALA A 58 -3.82 2.93 -7.07
N TRP A 59 -3.71 1.61 -7.25
CA TRP A 59 -2.68 0.76 -6.63
C TRP A 59 -1.25 1.24 -6.92
N GLY A 60 -0.94 1.56 -8.18
CA GLY A 60 0.34 2.15 -8.56
C GLY A 60 0.59 3.54 -7.96
N GLY A 61 -0.45 4.38 -7.91
CA GLY A 61 -0.40 5.72 -7.30
C GLY A 61 -0.08 5.67 -5.80
N VAL A 62 -0.72 4.78 -5.04
CA VAL A 62 -0.39 4.61 -3.60
C VAL A 62 1.01 4.03 -3.41
N LEU A 63 1.52 3.23 -4.35
CA LEU A 63 2.90 2.73 -4.32
C LEU A 63 3.91 3.88 -4.45
N VAL A 64 3.75 4.73 -5.48
CA VAL A 64 4.61 5.92 -5.70
C VAL A 64 4.51 6.87 -4.51
N TRP A 65 3.30 7.08 -3.98
CA TRP A 65 3.09 7.94 -2.83
C TRP A 65 3.70 7.39 -1.54
N ALA A 66 3.63 6.07 -1.31
CA ALA A 66 4.28 5.42 -0.18
C ALA A 66 5.80 5.62 -0.20
N ILE A 67 6.43 5.59 -1.38
CA ILE A 67 7.87 5.79 -1.55
C ILE A 67 8.25 7.29 -1.44
N SER A 68 7.48 8.17 -2.08
CA SER A 68 7.74 9.62 -2.12
C SER A 68 7.37 10.37 -0.83
N GLY A 69 6.44 9.87 -0.02
CA GLY A 69 5.96 10.55 1.19
C GLY A 69 7.04 10.89 2.21
N ARG A 70 8.14 10.11 2.25
CA ARG A 70 9.29 10.37 3.14
C ARG A 70 10.19 11.49 2.62
N ALA A 71 10.25 11.71 1.31
CA ALA A 71 10.97 12.83 0.74
C ALA A 71 10.25 14.14 1.11
N VAL A 72 8.95 14.23 0.85
CA VAL A 72 8.11 15.41 1.13
C VAL A 72 8.19 15.82 2.61
N ALA A 73 8.12 14.85 3.54
CA ALA A 73 8.20 15.12 4.97
C ALA A 73 9.51 15.80 5.40
N LYS A 74 10.65 15.48 4.75
CA LYS A 74 11.93 16.13 5.05
C LYS A 74 12.00 17.57 4.53
N TYR A 75 11.27 17.91 3.47
CA TYR A 75 11.23 19.26 2.95
C TYR A 75 10.35 20.17 3.80
N THR A 76 9.16 19.72 4.23
CA THR A 76 8.29 20.52 5.12
C THR A 76 8.93 20.76 6.49
N SER A 77 9.64 19.79 7.06
CA SER A 77 10.33 19.96 8.34
C SER A 77 11.43 21.03 8.30
N LYS A 78 12.06 21.25 7.14
CA LYS A 78 13.09 22.28 6.96
C LYS A 78 12.47 23.68 6.82
N VAL A 79 11.34 23.78 6.11
CA VAL A 79 10.62 25.06 5.93
C VAL A 79 10.13 25.62 7.28
N ASP A 80 9.61 24.78 8.17
CA ASP A 80 9.21 25.23 9.52
C ASP A 80 10.39 25.68 10.38
N THR A 81 11.58 25.08 10.21
CA THR A 81 12.78 25.45 10.97
C THR A 81 13.41 26.75 10.46
N GLU A 82 13.27 27.05 9.17
CA GLU A 82 13.79 28.28 8.56
C GLU A 82 12.91 29.49 8.93
N ASN A 83 11.60 29.33 8.94
CA ASN A 83 10.64 30.38 9.34
C ASN A 83 10.69 30.73 10.85
N SER A 84 11.16 29.80 11.68
CA SER A 84 11.40 30.03 13.12
C SER A 84 12.69 30.82 13.42
N LYS A 85 13.58 31.01 12.43
CA LYS A 85 14.89 31.68 12.60
C LYS A 85 14.92 33.11 12.07
N THR A 86 13.82 33.62 11.55
CA THR A 86 13.64 35.05 11.26
C THR A 86 13.03 35.75 12.49
N PRO A 87 13.82 36.46 13.31
CA PRO A 87 13.32 37.38 14.33
C PRO A 87 12.67 38.63 13.71
#